data_AF-A0A1H8R1C7-F1
#
_entry.id   AF-A0A1H8R1C7-F1
#
_cell.length_a   1.000
_cell.length_b   1.000
_cell.length_c   1.000
_cell.angle_alpha   90.00
_cell.angle_beta   90.00
_cell.angle_gamma   90.00
#
_symmetry.space_group_name_H-M   'P 1'
#
loop_
_entity.id
_entity.type
_entity.pdbx_description
1 polymer ?
#
loop_
_entity_poly.entity_id
_entity_poly.type
_entity_poly.pdbx_seq_one_letter_code
_entity_poly.pdbx_strand_id
1 'polypeptide(L)'
;MEVGWEERRGDVVLVVRGLPAGAAARVYPADVLGDDRTAPRQPMAGRWEAAGTGAVFAPRFPFLPGTEYAVLAGDGEPAVLRRPPAPGPRQATVVAVEPALDVVPRNLLRFSVRFSHPMSEGWALRAVRLERVADGAVVPGAFLDADPELWDADRRRLTLLLDPARLKRGLAPHREAGYPLVEGDEVRLVVDEDFRDAGGRGLLGPAAATFRVGPDLRGRVRPDAWTVSAPPAGTRAPLRIRFDRPLDRSLADRCLRVADRPGAGTTAPDGRGWSFVPDRPWTPGPVPIAVDPALEDVAGNSVARVFDRDLTVASDDPLDPADAVVLTAPVAAGDSYAARHER
;
A
#
# COMPACT_ATOMS: atom_id res chain seq x y z
N MET A 1 15.97 -30.52 -23.72
CA MET A 1 15.85 -29.09 -24.04
C MET A 1 16.74 -28.32 -23.09
N GLU A 2 17.65 -27.51 -23.61
CA GLU A 2 18.55 -26.66 -22.81
C GLU A 2 18.12 -25.20 -22.97
N VAL A 3 18.13 -24.42 -21.89
CA VAL A 3 17.70 -23.02 -21.88
C VAL A 3 18.81 -22.12 -21.34
N GLY A 4 18.90 -20.89 -21.86
CA GLY A 4 19.91 -19.92 -21.43
C GLY A 4 19.51 -18.47 -21.71
N TRP A 5 20.32 -17.54 -21.22
CA TRP A 5 20.17 -16.10 -21.45
C TRP A 5 21.18 -15.60 -22.48
N GLU A 6 20.76 -14.71 -23.36
CA GLU A 6 21.63 -13.98 -24.29
C GLU A 6 21.19 -12.50 -24.33
N GLU A 7 22.10 -11.60 -24.67
CA GLU A 7 21.77 -10.20 -24.92
C GLU A 7 21.80 -9.93 -26.43
N ARG A 8 20.70 -9.39 -26.97
CA ARG A 8 20.56 -9.05 -28.39
C ARG A 8 20.05 -7.63 -28.52
N ARG A 9 20.85 -6.75 -29.14
CA ARG A 9 20.49 -5.35 -29.38
C ARG A 9 20.06 -4.60 -28.10
N GLY A 10 20.63 -4.97 -26.95
CA GLY A 10 20.33 -4.39 -25.64
C GLY A 10 19.18 -5.06 -24.88
N ASP A 11 18.47 -6.02 -25.50
CA ASP A 11 17.42 -6.79 -24.86
C ASP A 11 17.93 -8.15 -24.39
N VAL A 12 17.56 -8.55 -23.17
CA VAL A 12 17.81 -9.92 -22.69
C VAL A 12 16.75 -10.85 -23.29
N VAL A 13 17.21 -11.85 -24.04
CA VAL A 13 16.39 -12.87 -24.69
C VAL A 13 16.63 -14.24 -24.06
N LEU A 14 15.64 -15.12 -24.19
CA LEU A 14 15.75 -16.52 -23.76
C LEU A 14 16.12 -17.38 -24.96
N VAL A 15 17.22 -18.12 -24.86
CA VAL A 15 17.69 -19.06 -25.88
C VAL A 15 17.30 -20.47 -25.49
N VAL A 16 16.73 -21.22 -26.44
CA VAL A 16 16.36 -22.63 -26.29
C VAL A 16 17.13 -23.45 -27.31
N ARG A 17 17.87 -24.46 -26.86
CA ARG A 17 18.61 -25.41 -27.72
C ARG A 17 18.00 -26.82 -27.63
N GLY A 18 18.05 -27.54 -28.75
CA GLY A 18 17.49 -28.88 -28.85
C GLY A 18 15.97 -28.88 -28.73
N LEU A 19 15.31 -27.86 -29.30
CA LEU A 19 13.86 -27.82 -29.41
C LEU A 19 13.44 -28.80 -30.53
N PRO A 20 12.51 -29.74 -30.29
CA PRO A 20 12.07 -30.67 -31.32
C PRO A 20 11.49 -29.92 -32.53
N ALA A 21 11.79 -30.40 -33.74
CA ALA A 21 11.30 -29.77 -34.96
C ALA A 21 9.76 -29.73 -34.98
N GLY A 22 9.20 -28.54 -35.17
CA GLY A 22 7.74 -28.31 -35.18
C GLY A 22 7.08 -28.20 -33.80
N ALA A 23 7.82 -28.34 -32.68
CA ALA A 23 7.26 -28.15 -31.35
C ALA A 23 6.99 -26.67 -31.06
N ALA A 24 5.76 -26.37 -30.60
CA ALA A 24 5.43 -25.06 -30.07
C ALA A 24 6.00 -24.91 -28.65
N ALA A 25 6.82 -23.89 -28.44
CA ALA A 25 7.34 -23.53 -27.12
C ALA A 25 6.59 -22.32 -26.54
N ARG A 26 6.40 -22.33 -25.21
CA ARG A 26 5.74 -21.27 -24.45
C ARG A 26 6.60 -20.93 -23.24
N VAL A 27 6.65 -19.65 -22.89
CA VAL A 27 7.42 -19.14 -21.75
C VAL A 27 6.47 -18.64 -20.69
N TYR A 28 6.73 -18.98 -19.44
CA TYR A 28 5.96 -18.57 -18.27
C TYR A 28 6.92 -18.12 -17.16
N PRO A 29 6.56 -17.17 -16.29
CA PRO A 29 7.10 -17.18 -14.94
C PRO A 29 6.87 -18.57 -14.33
N ALA A 30 7.90 -19.15 -13.72
CA ALA A 30 7.87 -20.56 -13.31
C ALA A 30 6.78 -20.85 -12.27
N ASP A 31 6.50 -19.86 -11.42
CA ASP A 31 5.47 -19.91 -10.40
C ASP A 31 4.05 -19.80 -10.96
N VAL A 32 3.84 -18.95 -11.98
CA VAL A 32 2.59 -18.91 -12.73
C VAL A 32 2.33 -20.28 -13.35
N LEU A 33 3.35 -20.93 -13.91
CA LEU A 33 3.22 -22.27 -14.49
C LEU A 33 2.97 -23.40 -13.48
N GLY A 34 3.01 -23.16 -12.16
CA GLY A 34 3.07 -24.18 -11.08
C GLY A 34 2.37 -25.53 -11.30
N ASP A 35 2.74 -26.54 -10.52
CA ASP A 35 2.56 -27.99 -10.76
C ASP A 35 1.29 -28.48 -11.49
N ASP A 36 0.11 -27.89 -11.24
CA ASP A 36 -1.10 -28.18 -12.02
C ASP A 36 -1.07 -27.54 -13.42
N ARG A 37 -0.67 -28.33 -14.42
CA ARG A 37 -0.55 -27.91 -15.83
C ARG A 37 -1.87 -27.95 -16.61
N THR A 38 -3.00 -28.26 -15.96
CA THR A 38 -4.31 -28.40 -16.63
C THR A 38 -5.09 -27.10 -16.75
N ALA A 39 -4.80 -26.11 -15.89
CA ALA A 39 -5.43 -24.80 -15.94
C ALA A 39 -4.91 -23.97 -17.15
N PRO A 40 -5.79 -23.30 -17.92
CA PRO A 40 -5.36 -22.45 -19.02
C PRO A 40 -4.63 -21.22 -18.48
N ARG A 41 -3.32 -21.16 -18.73
CA ARG A 41 -2.47 -20.02 -18.33
C ARG A 41 -1.95 -19.28 -19.56
N GLN A 42 -2.02 -17.96 -19.52
CA GLN A 42 -1.51 -17.13 -20.60
C GLN A 42 0.03 -17.13 -20.56
N PRO A 43 0.70 -17.60 -21.62
CA PRO A 43 2.16 -17.49 -21.70
C PRO A 43 2.57 -16.03 -21.84
N MET A 44 3.83 -15.75 -21.51
CA MET A 44 4.44 -14.45 -21.75
C MET A 44 4.28 -14.05 -23.22
N ALA A 45 3.85 -12.81 -23.44
CA ALA A 45 3.81 -12.23 -24.77
C ALA A 45 5.23 -12.02 -25.30
N GLY A 46 5.50 -12.45 -26.53
CA GLY A 46 6.80 -12.30 -27.17
C GLY A 46 6.81 -12.88 -28.58
N ARG A 47 7.99 -12.90 -29.18
CA ARG A 47 8.23 -13.44 -30.52
C ARG A 47 9.27 -14.54 -30.45
N TRP A 48 9.02 -15.64 -31.16
CA TRP A 48 9.99 -16.70 -31.36
C TRP A 48 10.71 -16.50 -32.69
N GLU A 49 12.04 -16.60 -32.66
CA GLU A 49 12.91 -16.55 -33.84
C GLU A 49 13.69 -17.85 -33.93
N ALA A 50 13.75 -18.45 -35.12
CA ALA A 50 14.53 -19.66 -35.34
C ALA A 50 16.03 -19.35 -35.24
N ALA A 51 16.79 -20.21 -34.53
CA ALA A 51 18.23 -20.05 -34.35
C ALA A 51 18.94 -21.41 -34.43
N GLY A 52 19.36 -21.82 -35.62
CA GLY A 52 20.06 -23.09 -35.84
C GLY A 52 19.19 -24.29 -35.43
N THR A 53 19.69 -25.12 -34.50
CA THR A 53 18.98 -26.27 -33.90
C THR A 53 18.09 -25.89 -32.70
N GLY A 54 17.75 -24.61 -32.58
CA GLY A 54 17.02 -24.04 -31.46
C GLY A 54 16.14 -22.86 -31.84
N ALA A 55 15.66 -22.15 -30.83
CA ALA A 55 14.83 -20.97 -30.98
C ALA A 55 15.20 -19.93 -29.92
N VAL A 56 14.91 -18.66 -30.23
CA VAL A 56 15.12 -17.54 -29.33
C VAL A 56 13.79 -16.86 -29.08
N PHE A 57 13.46 -16.64 -27.83
CA PHE A 57 12.28 -15.90 -27.42
C PHE A 57 12.66 -14.48 -27.02
N ALA A 58 12.19 -13.53 -27.82
CA ALA A 58 12.25 -12.10 -27.52
C ALA A 58 10.94 -11.67 -26.86
N PRO A 59 10.94 -11.33 -25.56
CA PRO A 59 9.71 -11.01 -24.86
C PRO A 59 9.19 -9.62 -25.26
N ARG A 60 7.87 -9.40 -25.22
CA ARG A 60 7.27 -8.08 -25.43
C ARG A 60 7.61 -7.11 -24.29
N PHE A 61 7.75 -7.65 -23.09
CA PHE A 61 8.18 -6.92 -21.89
C PHE A 61 9.43 -7.58 -21.33
N PRO A 62 10.43 -6.81 -20.85
CA PRO A 62 11.67 -7.39 -20.36
C PRO A 62 11.44 -8.43 -19.27
N PHE A 63 12.19 -9.52 -19.31
CA PHE A 63 12.24 -10.47 -18.20
C PHE A 63 12.63 -9.75 -16.91
N LEU A 64 11.92 -9.97 -15.81
CA LEU A 64 12.28 -9.44 -14.50
C LEU A 64 13.55 -10.10 -13.95
N PRO A 65 14.56 -9.32 -13.49
CA PRO A 65 15.77 -9.90 -12.91
C PRO A 65 15.44 -10.69 -11.63
N GLY A 66 16.27 -11.68 -11.31
CA GLY A 66 16.08 -12.56 -10.16
C GLY A 66 14.96 -13.60 -10.31
N THR A 67 14.09 -13.49 -11.33
CA THR A 67 12.88 -14.31 -11.50
C THR A 67 13.18 -15.62 -12.22
N GLU A 68 12.49 -16.69 -11.83
CA GLU A 68 12.55 -17.99 -12.51
C GLU A 68 11.51 -18.06 -13.62
N TYR A 69 11.94 -18.55 -14.77
CA TYR A 69 11.11 -18.73 -15.95
C TYR A 69 11.13 -20.19 -16.37
N ALA A 70 9.99 -20.68 -16.81
CA ALA A 70 9.81 -22.01 -17.34
C ALA A 70 9.52 -21.93 -18.84
N VAL A 71 10.24 -22.75 -19.61
CA VAL A 71 9.96 -23.00 -21.02
C VAL A 71 9.31 -24.35 -21.16
N LEU A 72 8.07 -24.36 -21.67
CA LEU A 72 7.30 -25.56 -21.93
C LEU A 72 7.24 -25.81 -23.43
N ALA A 73 7.65 -27.00 -23.87
CA ALA A 73 7.60 -27.42 -25.28
C ALA A 73 6.67 -28.63 -25.43
N GLY A 74 5.51 -28.44 -26.04
CA GLY A 74 4.45 -29.45 -26.06
C GLY A 74 4.03 -29.89 -24.65
N ASP A 75 3.86 -31.19 -24.45
CA ASP A 75 3.50 -31.81 -23.16
C ASP A 75 4.73 -32.30 -22.36
N GLY A 76 5.93 -31.89 -22.75
CA GLY A 76 7.18 -32.29 -22.08
C GLY A 76 7.39 -31.61 -20.73
N GLU A 77 8.41 -32.07 -19.99
CA GLU A 77 8.83 -31.38 -18.77
C GLU A 77 9.38 -29.97 -19.08
N PRO A 78 8.99 -28.94 -18.30
CA PRO A 78 9.46 -27.59 -18.51
C PRO A 78 10.94 -27.48 -18.16
N ALA A 79 11.70 -26.80 -19.02
CA ALA A 79 13.05 -26.38 -18.68
C ALA A 79 12.97 -25.06 -17.91
N VAL A 80 13.47 -25.06 -16.67
CA VAL A 80 13.45 -23.88 -15.79
C VAL A 80 14.82 -23.22 -15.81
N LEU A 81 14.84 -21.88 -15.89
CA LEU A 81 16.05 -21.10 -15.65
C LEU A 81 15.75 -19.83 -14.85
N ARG A 82 16.70 -19.42 -14.04
CA ARG A 82 16.63 -18.17 -13.29
C ARG A 82 17.30 -17.05 -14.05
N ARG A 83 16.64 -15.90 -14.20
CA ARG A 83 17.29 -14.66 -14.63
C ARG A 83 18.16 -14.16 -13.48
N PRO A 84 19.48 -13.97 -13.67
CA PRO A 84 20.31 -13.39 -12.63
C PRO A 84 19.78 -12.01 -12.22
N PRO A 85 19.88 -11.64 -10.93
CA PRO A 85 19.73 -10.25 -10.52
C PRO A 85 20.70 -9.34 -11.27
N ALA A 86 20.36 -8.06 -11.42
CA ALA A 86 21.29 -7.07 -11.91
C ALA A 86 22.54 -7.03 -11.00
N PRO A 87 23.75 -6.90 -11.56
CA PRO A 87 24.97 -6.83 -10.75
C PRO A 87 24.94 -5.61 -9.82
N GLY A 88 25.47 -5.78 -8.61
CA GLY A 88 25.57 -4.73 -7.59
C GLY A 88 25.11 -5.20 -6.21
N PRO A 89 25.39 -4.40 -5.16
CA PRO A 89 25.04 -4.75 -3.79
C PRO A 89 23.52 -4.62 -3.54
N ARG A 90 23.04 -5.28 -2.49
CA ARG A 90 21.70 -5.04 -1.93
C ARG A 90 21.68 -3.65 -1.28
N GLN A 91 20.67 -2.84 -1.59
CA GLN A 91 20.54 -1.46 -1.09
C GLN A 91 19.12 -1.11 -0.63
N ALA A 92 18.12 -1.86 -1.09
CA ALA A 92 16.72 -1.62 -0.75
C ALA A 92 16.47 -1.91 0.74
N THR A 93 15.68 -1.06 1.38
CA THR A 93 15.30 -1.15 2.80
C THR A 93 13.84 -0.78 2.95
N VAL A 94 13.20 -1.30 4.00
CA VAL A 94 11.89 -0.81 4.45
C VAL A 94 12.11 0.51 5.21
N VAL A 95 11.45 1.57 4.74
CA VAL A 95 11.51 2.92 5.30
C VAL A 95 10.44 3.11 6.37
N ALA A 96 9.24 2.57 6.16
CA ALA A 96 8.14 2.68 7.10
C ALA A 96 7.10 1.57 6.88
N VAL A 97 6.42 1.20 7.96
CA VAL A 97 5.16 0.45 7.92
C VAL A 97 4.08 1.36 8.49
N GLU A 98 2.98 1.51 7.75
CA GLU A 98 1.82 2.32 8.12
C GLU A 98 0.60 1.41 8.35
N PRO A 99 -0.28 1.73 9.31
CA PRO A 99 -0.22 2.91 10.18
C PRO A 99 0.89 2.79 11.24
N ALA A 100 1.54 3.91 11.60
CA ALA A 100 2.57 3.92 12.63
C ALA A 100 1.93 4.03 14.03
N LEU A 101 1.26 2.95 14.44
CA LEU A 101 0.52 2.84 15.69
C LEU A 101 1.03 1.66 16.52
N ASP A 102 1.00 1.79 17.84
CA ASP A 102 1.24 0.65 18.75
C ASP A 102 0.01 -0.26 18.86
N VAL A 103 -1.18 0.31 18.67
CA VAL A 103 -2.47 -0.39 18.75
C VAL A 103 -3.26 -0.15 17.47
N VAL A 104 -3.60 -1.23 16.78
CA VAL A 104 -4.48 -1.20 15.59
C VAL A 104 -5.84 -1.77 15.94
N PRO A 105 -6.94 -1.30 15.34
CA PRO A 105 -8.24 -1.90 15.58
C PRO A 105 -8.30 -3.31 14.98
N ARG A 106 -9.07 -4.21 15.59
CA ARG A 106 -9.29 -5.57 15.06
C ARG A 106 -9.79 -5.58 13.62
N ASN A 107 -10.54 -4.56 13.22
CA ASN A 107 -11.04 -4.35 11.86
C ASN A 107 -10.16 -3.39 11.03
N LEU A 108 -8.85 -3.32 11.29
CA LEU A 108 -7.90 -2.60 10.43
C LEU A 108 -8.12 -3.01 8.96
N LEU A 109 -8.17 -2.04 8.05
CA LEU A 109 -8.41 -2.34 6.64
C LEU A 109 -7.12 -2.67 5.90
N ARG A 110 -6.05 -1.91 6.16
CA ARG A 110 -4.84 -1.98 5.35
C ARG A 110 -3.57 -1.64 6.10
N PHE A 111 -2.50 -2.24 5.63
CA PHE A 111 -1.13 -1.80 5.89
C PHE A 111 -0.56 -1.11 4.66
N SER A 112 0.46 -0.29 4.84
CA SER A 112 1.32 0.15 3.74
C SER A 112 2.78 0.00 4.11
N VAL A 113 3.58 -0.55 3.20
CA VAL A 113 5.03 -0.71 3.38
C VAL A 113 5.72 0.24 2.40
N ARG A 114 6.53 1.15 2.92
CA ARG A 114 7.35 2.07 2.12
C ARG A 114 8.77 1.54 2.00
N PHE A 115 9.33 1.59 0.80
CA PHE A 115 10.67 1.13 0.48
C PHE A 115 11.56 2.29 0.01
N SER A 116 12.86 2.18 0.24
CA SER A 116 13.84 3.18 -0.21
C SER A 116 14.09 3.14 -1.72
N HIS A 117 13.76 2.03 -2.38
CA HIS A 117 13.99 1.77 -3.80
C HIS A 117 12.73 1.18 -4.46
N PRO A 118 12.57 1.32 -5.79
CA PRO A 118 11.50 0.64 -6.52
C PRO A 118 11.61 -0.88 -6.35
N MET A 119 10.50 -1.54 -6.03
CA MET A 119 10.41 -2.97 -5.80
C MET A 119 9.88 -3.71 -7.02
N SER A 120 10.10 -5.03 -7.06
CA SER A 120 9.45 -5.93 -8.02
C SER A 120 8.01 -6.24 -7.61
N GLU A 121 7.16 -6.45 -8.62
CA GLU A 121 5.76 -6.83 -8.48
C GLU A 121 5.57 -8.34 -8.75
N GLY A 122 4.49 -8.92 -8.21
CA GLY A 122 4.08 -10.32 -8.40
C GLY A 122 4.64 -11.29 -7.36
N TRP A 123 5.20 -10.77 -6.25
CA TRP A 123 5.84 -11.55 -5.20
C TRP A 123 5.51 -11.04 -3.78
N ALA A 124 4.70 -9.99 -3.64
CA ALA A 124 4.52 -9.28 -2.39
C ALA A 124 4.02 -10.18 -1.25
N LEU A 125 2.99 -10.99 -1.48
CA LEU A 125 2.43 -11.88 -0.45
C LEU A 125 3.30 -13.09 -0.09
N ARG A 126 4.38 -13.35 -0.85
CA ARG A 126 5.40 -14.34 -0.49
C ARG A 126 6.44 -13.75 0.47
N ALA A 127 6.70 -12.45 0.34
CA ALA A 127 7.71 -11.76 1.12
C ALA A 127 7.13 -11.00 2.32
N VAL A 128 5.82 -10.68 2.31
CA VAL A 128 5.15 -9.99 3.40
C VAL A 128 4.09 -10.89 4.02
N ARG A 129 4.22 -11.11 5.32
CA ARG A 129 3.32 -11.98 6.09
C ARG A 129 2.93 -11.33 7.40
N LEU A 130 1.76 -11.73 7.91
CA LEU A 130 1.30 -11.37 9.23
C LEU A 130 1.48 -12.58 10.14
N GLU A 131 2.19 -12.41 11.25
CA GLU A 131 2.46 -13.48 12.23
C GLU A 131 1.83 -13.14 13.58
N ARG A 132 1.38 -14.16 14.32
CA ARG A 132 1.03 -14.01 15.73
C ARG A 132 2.31 -13.95 16.55
N VAL A 133 2.43 -12.99 17.45
CA VAL A 133 3.64 -12.85 18.29
C VAL A 133 3.75 -14.01 19.29
N ALA A 134 2.62 -14.56 19.74
CA ALA A 134 2.58 -15.60 20.76
C ALA A 134 3.33 -16.89 20.37
N ASP A 135 3.24 -17.30 19.10
CA ASP A 135 3.80 -18.57 18.61
C ASP A 135 4.56 -18.46 17.27
N GLY A 136 4.61 -17.27 16.66
CA GLY A 136 5.26 -17.04 15.37
C GLY A 136 4.48 -17.61 14.17
N ALA A 137 3.27 -18.13 14.38
CA ALA A 137 2.48 -18.70 13.30
C ALA A 137 1.93 -17.61 12.38
N VAL A 138 2.02 -17.84 11.06
CA VAL A 138 1.41 -16.99 10.04
C VAL A 138 -0.12 -17.00 10.22
N VAL A 139 -0.74 -15.83 10.15
CA VAL A 139 -2.19 -15.66 10.11
C VAL A 139 -2.69 -16.07 8.72
N PRO A 140 -3.39 -17.21 8.58
CA PRO A 140 -3.80 -17.72 7.28
C PRO A 140 -4.83 -16.79 6.63
N GLY A 141 -4.69 -16.54 5.32
CA GLY A 141 -5.63 -15.71 4.56
C GLY A 141 -5.84 -14.33 5.19
N ALA A 142 -4.78 -13.73 5.76
CA ALA A 142 -4.86 -12.41 6.35
C ALA A 142 -5.10 -11.34 5.29
N PHE A 143 -4.37 -11.43 4.17
CA PHE A 143 -4.39 -10.45 3.09
C PHE A 143 -5.24 -10.89 1.90
N LEU A 144 -5.85 -9.92 1.23
CA LEU A 144 -6.42 -10.11 -0.10
C LEU A 144 -5.29 -10.34 -1.12
N ASP A 145 -5.39 -11.42 -1.89
CA ASP A 145 -4.52 -11.67 -3.04
C ASP A 145 -4.96 -10.79 -4.23
N ALA A 146 -4.46 -9.56 -4.25
CA ALA A 146 -4.79 -8.57 -5.28
C ALA A 146 -3.94 -8.80 -6.52
N ASP A 147 -4.61 -9.01 -7.67
CA ASP A 147 -3.98 -9.08 -8.99
C ASP A 147 -4.60 -7.99 -9.91
N PRO A 148 -3.87 -6.92 -10.25
CA PRO A 148 -2.46 -6.64 -9.90
C PRO A 148 -2.27 -6.22 -8.44
N GLU A 149 -1.01 -6.27 -7.96
CA GLU A 149 -0.64 -5.81 -6.62
C GLU A 149 -0.84 -4.29 -6.48
N LEU A 150 -1.15 -3.83 -5.27
CA LEU A 150 -1.52 -2.42 -5.02
C LEU A 150 -0.30 -1.52 -4.75
N TRP A 151 0.53 -1.34 -5.78
CA TRP A 151 1.68 -0.43 -5.75
C TRP A 151 1.32 1.03 -6.08
N ASP A 152 2.12 1.96 -5.57
CA ASP A 152 2.20 3.30 -6.16
C ASP A 152 2.96 3.29 -7.49
N ALA A 153 2.88 4.40 -8.24
CA ALA A 153 3.47 4.50 -9.57
C ALA A 153 5.00 4.28 -9.57
N ASP A 154 5.68 4.66 -8.49
CA ASP A 154 7.14 4.51 -8.35
C ASP A 154 7.55 3.11 -7.83
N ARG A 155 6.58 2.24 -7.50
CA ARG A 155 6.78 0.93 -6.83
C ARG A 155 7.59 1.03 -5.55
N ARG A 156 7.39 2.09 -4.78
CA ARG A 156 8.04 2.33 -3.48
C ARG A 156 7.06 2.28 -2.32
N ARG A 157 5.76 2.17 -2.58
CA ARG A 157 4.74 1.96 -1.56
C ARG A 157 3.81 0.84 -1.97
N LEU A 158 3.87 -0.27 -1.24
CA LEU A 158 2.94 -1.38 -1.35
C LEU A 158 1.78 -1.17 -0.39
N THR A 159 0.54 -1.30 -0.86
CA THR A 159 -0.65 -1.38 -0.02
C THR A 159 -1.08 -2.83 0.14
N LEU A 160 -1.25 -3.29 1.38
CA LEU A 160 -1.74 -4.63 1.70
C LEU A 160 -3.10 -4.50 2.34
N LEU A 161 -4.14 -5.01 1.70
CA LEU A 161 -5.49 -5.05 2.29
C LEU A 161 -5.61 -6.30 3.15
N LEU A 162 -5.96 -6.15 4.42
CA LEU A 162 -6.55 -7.27 5.15
C LEU A 162 -7.84 -7.67 4.43
N ASP A 163 -8.08 -8.98 4.28
CA ASP A 163 -9.15 -9.49 3.41
C ASP A 163 -10.49 -8.78 3.70
N PRO A 164 -10.96 -7.89 2.80
CA PRO A 164 -12.18 -7.12 3.00
C PRO A 164 -13.41 -7.99 3.25
N ALA A 165 -13.42 -9.21 2.70
CA ALA A 165 -14.53 -10.15 2.87
C ALA A 165 -14.58 -10.75 4.29
N ARG A 166 -13.43 -10.80 4.97
CA ARG A 166 -13.33 -11.16 6.40
C ARG A 166 -13.58 -9.99 7.34
N LEU A 167 -13.49 -8.76 6.87
CA LEU A 167 -13.79 -7.57 7.68
C LEU A 167 -15.28 -7.25 7.75
N LYS A 168 -16.03 -7.57 6.69
CA LYS A 168 -17.48 -7.32 6.61
C LYS A 168 -18.29 -8.45 7.25
N ARG A 169 -18.98 -8.15 8.35
CA ARG A 169 -19.70 -9.14 9.18
C ARG A 169 -20.76 -9.94 8.43
N GLY A 170 -21.34 -9.33 7.40
CA GLY A 170 -22.42 -9.94 6.61
C GLY A 170 -21.97 -11.03 5.63
N LEU A 171 -20.69 -11.12 5.30
CA LEU A 171 -20.17 -11.97 4.23
C LEU A 171 -19.75 -13.37 4.71
N ALA A 172 -19.80 -14.36 3.82
CA ALA A 172 -19.48 -15.75 4.14
C ALA A 172 -18.04 -15.93 4.70
N PRO A 173 -16.98 -15.32 4.12
CA PRO A 173 -15.63 -15.46 4.66
C PRO A 173 -15.48 -14.99 6.11
N HIS A 174 -16.21 -13.94 6.49
CA HIS A 174 -16.26 -13.50 7.89
C HIS A 174 -16.94 -14.54 8.79
N ARG A 175 -18.05 -15.14 8.37
CA ARG A 175 -18.77 -16.13 9.20
C ARG A 175 -17.98 -17.42 9.38
N GLU A 176 -17.18 -17.78 8.38
CA GLU A 176 -16.39 -19.02 8.37
C GLU A 176 -15.04 -18.87 9.08
N ALA A 177 -14.32 -17.77 8.83
CA ALA A 177 -12.95 -17.58 9.30
C ALA A 177 -12.77 -16.40 10.29
N GLY A 178 -13.82 -15.61 10.55
CA GLY A 178 -13.76 -14.45 11.43
C GLY A 178 -12.83 -13.33 10.95
N TYR A 179 -12.50 -12.41 11.86
CA TYR A 179 -11.53 -11.35 11.61
C TYR A 179 -10.10 -11.88 11.44
N PRO A 180 -9.26 -11.26 10.58
CA PRO A 180 -7.83 -11.58 10.51
C PRO A 180 -7.09 -11.32 11.82
N LEU A 181 -7.52 -10.32 12.57
CA LEU A 181 -6.95 -9.95 13.86
C LEU A 181 -7.87 -10.40 14.99
N VAL A 182 -7.30 -10.67 16.16
CA VAL A 182 -8.04 -11.04 17.38
C VAL A 182 -7.76 -9.99 18.44
N GLU A 183 -8.80 -9.37 19.00
CA GLU A 183 -8.66 -8.34 20.03
C GLU A 183 -7.96 -8.91 21.27
N GLY A 184 -6.98 -8.17 21.79
CA GLY A 184 -6.14 -8.59 22.91
C GLY A 184 -4.84 -9.28 22.50
N ASP A 185 -4.75 -9.80 21.27
CA ASP A 185 -3.53 -10.44 20.76
C ASP A 185 -2.50 -9.42 20.26
N GLU A 186 -1.29 -9.91 20.03
CA GLU A 186 -0.22 -9.18 19.34
C GLU A 186 0.11 -9.84 18.00
N VAL A 187 0.24 -9.02 16.96
CA VAL A 187 0.61 -9.45 15.61
C VAL A 187 1.84 -8.68 15.12
N ARG A 188 2.58 -9.31 14.21
CA ARG A 188 3.76 -8.74 13.57
C ARG A 188 3.62 -8.81 12.05
N LEU A 189 3.70 -7.65 11.39
CA LEU A 189 3.89 -7.60 9.94
C LEU A 189 5.38 -7.80 9.67
N VAL A 190 5.75 -8.89 9.00
CA VAL A 190 7.12 -9.22 8.64
C VAL A 190 7.33 -9.03 7.15
N VAL A 191 8.40 -8.33 6.79
CA VAL A 191 8.90 -8.16 5.43
C VAL A 191 10.23 -8.89 5.33
N ASP A 192 10.25 -9.92 4.49
CA ASP A 192 11.37 -10.82 4.33
C ASP A 192 12.54 -10.15 3.59
N GLU A 193 13.76 -10.54 3.93
CA GLU A 193 14.96 -10.02 3.27
C GLU A 193 15.04 -10.42 1.79
N ASP A 194 14.36 -11.49 1.40
CA ASP A 194 14.32 -11.96 0.01
C ASP A 194 13.34 -11.14 -0.86
N PHE A 195 12.63 -10.14 -0.30
CA PHE A 195 11.82 -9.25 -1.12
C PHE A 195 12.70 -8.42 -2.07
N ARG A 196 12.40 -8.47 -3.36
CA ARG A 196 13.29 -8.01 -4.42
C ARG A 196 13.00 -6.58 -4.84
N ASP A 197 14.07 -5.81 -5.01
CA ASP A 197 14.04 -4.54 -5.74
C ASP A 197 13.82 -4.77 -7.24
N ALA A 198 13.59 -3.69 -8.00
CA ALA A 198 13.40 -3.76 -9.45
C ALA A 198 14.61 -4.34 -10.23
N GLY A 199 15.79 -4.40 -9.57
CA GLY A 199 16.99 -5.08 -10.06
C GLY A 199 17.06 -6.56 -9.70
N GLY A 200 16.03 -7.14 -9.08
CA GLY A 200 15.98 -8.53 -8.64
C GLY A 200 16.80 -8.85 -7.39
N ARG A 201 17.29 -7.83 -6.67
CA ARG A 201 18.15 -7.98 -5.49
C ARG A 201 17.29 -7.92 -4.22
N GLY A 202 17.57 -8.77 -3.25
CA GLY A 202 16.88 -8.74 -1.95
C GLY A 202 17.10 -7.43 -1.18
N LEU A 203 16.32 -7.24 -0.12
CA LEU A 203 16.51 -6.16 0.85
C LEU A 203 17.88 -6.29 1.54
N LEU A 204 18.38 -5.16 2.05
CA LEU A 204 19.58 -5.10 2.88
C LEU A 204 19.45 -5.92 4.18
N GLY A 205 18.21 -6.09 4.66
CA GLY A 205 17.86 -6.94 5.78
C GLY A 205 16.34 -7.03 5.93
N PRO A 206 15.84 -7.96 6.75
CA PRO A 206 14.41 -8.09 7.01
C PRO A 206 13.90 -6.90 7.82
N ALA A 207 12.59 -6.66 7.79
CA ALA A 207 11.95 -5.65 8.60
C ALA A 207 10.68 -6.20 9.24
N ALA A 208 10.31 -5.65 10.40
CA ALA A 208 9.06 -6.02 11.05
C ALA A 208 8.45 -4.85 11.82
N ALA A 209 7.13 -4.82 11.89
CA ALA A 209 6.35 -3.92 12.74
C ALA A 209 5.39 -4.74 13.60
N THR A 210 5.37 -4.47 14.91
CA THR A 210 4.54 -5.22 15.87
C THR A 210 3.41 -4.33 16.37
N PHE A 211 2.23 -4.91 16.52
CA PHE A 211 1.00 -4.22 16.87
C PHE A 211 0.22 -5.00 17.93
N ARG A 212 -0.29 -4.31 18.94
CA ARG A 212 -1.38 -4.83 19.78
C ARG A 212 -2.70 -4.65 19.05
N VAL A 213 -3.58 -5.64 19.13
CA VAL A 213 -4.90 -5.57 18.53
C VAL A 213 -5.90 -5.02 19.56
N GLY A 214 -6.42 -3.84 19.30
CA GLY A 214 -7.46 -3.18 20.09
C GLY A 214 -8.88 -3.45 19.55
N PRO A 215 -9.89 -2.78 20.13
CA PRO A 215 -11.27 -2.93 19.73
C PRO A 215 -11.52 -2.42 18.31
N ASP A 216 -12.68 -2.79 17.75
CA ASP A 216 -13.12 -2.32 16.45
C ASP A 216 -13.24 -0.78 16.40
N LEU A 217 -12.89 -0.20 15.26
CA LEU A 217 -13.18 1.20 14.93
C LEU A 217 -14.40 1.25 14.00
N ARG A 218 -15.51 1.81 14.51
CA ARG A 218 -16.82 1.81 13.85
C ARG A 218 -17.36 3.21 13.62
N GLY A 219 -18.35 3.29 12.73
CA GLY A 219 -19.02 4.54 12.37
C GLY A 219 -18.17 5.44 11.50
N ARG A 220 -18.81 6.44 10.89
CA ARG A 220 -18.13 7.42 10.03
C ARG A 220 -17.08 8.22 10.79
N VAL A 221 -16.11 8.75 10.04
CA VAL A 221 -15.23 9.81 10.53
C VAL A 221 -16.07 11.07 10.79
N ARG A 222 -15.84 11.72 11.92
CA ARG A 222 -16.65 12.87 12.39
C ARG A 222 -15.77 14.10 12.57
N PRO A 223 -15.61 14.94 11.51
CA PRO A 223 -14.80 16.15 11.61
C PRO A 223 -15.26 17.12 12.71
N ASP A 224 -16.55 17.10 13.05
CA ASP A 224 -17.15 17.85 14.15
C ASP A 224 -16.63 17.45 15.54
N ALA A 225 -16.03 16.27 15.69
CA ALA A 225 -15.42 15.80 16.94
C ALA A 225 -13.94 16.22 17.10
N TRP A 226 -13.34 16.87 16.10
CA TRP A 226 -11.92 17.22 16.13
C TRP A 226 -11.64 18.49 16.90
N THR A 227 -10.42 18.60 17.45
CA THR A 227 -9.96 19.84 18.07
C THR A 227 -9.11 20.61 17.08
N VAL A 228 -9.54 21.83 16.74
CA VAL A 228 -8.80 22.74 15.86
C VAL A 228 -8.14 23.82 16.71
N SER A 229 -6.81 23.94 16.60
CA SER A 229 -6.02 24.98 17.26
C SER A 229 -5.61 26.02 16.23
N ALA A 230 -6.17 27.22 16.37
CA ALA A 230 -5.85 28.35 15.50
C ALA A 230 -4.47 28.94 15.85
N PRO A 231 -3.69 29.35 14.84
CA PRO A 231 -2.42 30.03 15.04
C PRO A 231 -2.61 31.53 15.33
N PRO A 232 -1.61 32.21 15.93
CA PRO A 232 -1.66 33.67 16.12
C PRO A 232 -1.57 34.43 14.79
N ALA A 233 -2.36 35.51 14.65
CA ALA A 233 -2.25 36.43 13.53
C ALA A 233 -0.84 37.02 13.39
N GLY A 234 -0.44 37.35 12.17
CA GLY A 234 0.88 37.91 11.88
C GLY A 234 2.04 36.92 11.97
N THR A 235 1.78 35.65 12.28
CA THR A 235 2.80 34.59 12.33
C THR A 235 2.63 33.58 11.20
N ARG A 236 3.66 32.75 10.97
CA ARG A 236 3.57 31.52 10.16
C ARG A 236 3.45 30.25 11.03
N ALA A 237 3.03 30.41 12.29
CA ALA A 237 2.84 29.26 13.18
C ALA A 237 1.81 28.29 12.56
N PRO A 238 1.96 26.98 12.73
CA PRO A 238 1.06 26.03 12.10
C PRO A 238 -0.35 26.10 12.68
N LEU A 239 -1.35 26.04 11.81
CA LEU A 239 -2.69 25.59 12.20
C LEU A 239 -2.62 24.10 12.51
N ARG A 240 -3.26 23.65 13.60
CA ARG A 240 -3.22 22.24 14.01
C ARG A 240 -4.63 21.68 14.18
N ILE A 241 -4.80 20.44 13.75
CA ILE A 241 -6.00 19.65 13.96
C ILE A 241 -5.59 18.38 14.70
N ARG A 242 -6.26 18.08 15.81
CA ARG A 242 -6.15 16.80 16.51
C ARG A 242 -7.42 15.99 16.23
N PHE A 243 -7.24 14.81 15.68
CA PHE A 243 -8.33 13.90 15.34
C PHE A 243 -8.81 13.13 16.58
N ASP A 244 -10.05 12.63 16.53
CA ASP A 244 -10.66 11.77 17.55
C ASP A 244 -10.15 10.32 17.46
N ARG A 245 -9.68 9.92 16.28
CA ARG A 245 -9.22 8.58 15.92
C ARG A 245 -8.03 8.65 14.96
N PRO A 246 -7.24 7.57 14.80
CA PRO A 246 -6.20 7.55 13.78
C PRO A 246 -6.82 7.50 12.38
N LEU A 247 -6.39 8.42 11.52
CA LEU A 247 -6.79 8.50 10.11
C LEU A 247 -5.73 7.89 9.18
N ASP A 248 -6.14 7.51 7.97
CA ASP A 248 -5.17 7.13 6.96
C ASP A 248 -4.32 8.34 6.56
N ARG A 249 -3.02 8.23 6.80
CA ARG A 249 -2.06 9.34 6.62
C ARG A 249 -2.06 9.87 5.18
N SER A 250 -2.04 8.97 4.20
CA SER A 250 -1.93 9.35 2.78
C SER A 250 -3.22 10.01 2.28
N LEU A 251 -4.37 9.63 2.81
CA LEU A 251 -5.63 10.32 2.55
C LEU A 251 -5.71 11.65 3.28
N ALA A 252 -5.36 11.72 4.57
CA ALA A 252 -5.37 12.97 5.33
C ALA A 252 -4.53 14.08 4.67
N ASP A 253 -3.34 13.73 4.14
CA ASP A 253 -2.48 14.67 3.40
C ASP A 253 -3.12 15.22 2.12
N ARG A 254 -4.06 14.49 1.48
CA ARG A 254 -4.72 14.88 0.22
C ARG A 254 -6.11 15.49 0.40
N CYS A 255 -6.81 15.04 1.45
CA CYS A 255 -8.22 15.31 1.72
C CYS A 255 -8.45 16.51 2.65
N LEU A 256 -7.40 17.01 3.31
CA LEU A 256 -7.46 18.22 4.14
C LEU A 256 -6.79 19.39 3.43
N ARG A 257 -7.53 20.51 3.28
CA ARG A 257 -7.02 21.73 2.62
C ARG A 257 -7.46 22.96 3.39
N VAL A 258 -6.56 23.92 3.56
CA VAL A 258 -6.94 25.28 3.98
C VAL A 258 -7.34 26.04 2.72
N ALA A 259 -8.60 26.47 2.63
CA ALA A 259 -9.08 27.11 1.41
C ALA A 259 -8.40 28.47 1.19
N ASP A 260 -8.17 28.83 -0.07
CA ASP A 260 -7.61 30.11 -0.52
C ASP A 260 -6.27 30.52 0.15
N ARG A 261 -5.54 29.54 0.71
CA ARG A 261 -4.25 29.77 1.37
C ARG A 261 -3.20 28.77 0.87
N PRO A 262 -2.12 29.22 0.21
CA PRO A 262 -1.01 28.35 -0.12
C PRO A 262 -0.17 28.02 1.13
N GLY A 263 0.35 26.81 1.18
CA GLY A 263 1.13 26.28 2.29
C GLY A 263 1.27 24.76 2.23
N ALA A 264 1.91 24.20 3.25
CA ALA A 264 2.16 22.77 3.35
C ALA A 264 1.35 22.15 4.49
N GLY A 265 0.49 21.20 4.14
CA GLY A 265 -0.18 20.30 5.08
C GLY A 265 0.68 19.05 5.35
N THR A 266 0.68 18.57 6.58
CA THR A 266 1.38 17.33 6.95
C THR A 266 0.65 16.62 8.08
N THR A 267 0.34 15.34 7.85
CA THR A 267 -0.24 14.44 8.84
C THR A 267 0.85 13.84 9.73
N ALA A 268 0.55 13.72 11.02
CA ALA A 268 1.42 13.06 11.98
C ALA A 268 1.64 11.58 11.62
N PRO A 269 2.79 10.96 11.96
CA PRO A 269 3.06 9.55 11.67
C PRO A 269 2.00 8.58 12.20
N ASP A 270 1.47 8.85 13.39
CA ASP A 270 0.41 8.05 14.02
C ASP A 270 -0.99 8.32 13.44
N GLY A 271 -1.10 9.22 12.48
CA GLY A 271 -2.38 9.60 11.88
C GLY A 271 -3.34 10.27 12.85
N ARG A 272 -2.90 10.79 14.02
CA ARG A 272 -3.79 11.38 15.05
C ARG A 272 -3.89 12.90 14.98
N GLY A 273 -3.19 13.52 14.04
CA GLY A 273 -3.31 14.94 13.81
C GLY A 273 -2.73 15.38 12.49
N TRP A 274 -3.06 16.61 12.13
CA TRP A 274 -2.59 17.26 10.91
C TRP A 274 -2.20 18.70 11.23
N SER A 275 -1.17 19.18 10.57
CA SER A 275 -0.71 20.55 10.70
C SER A 275 -0.55 21.20 9.35
N PHE A 276 -0.86 22.50 9.27
CA PHE A 276 -0.70 23.30 8.07
C PHE A 276 0.16 24.52 8.36
N VAL A 277 1.27 24.66 7.65
CA VAL A 277 2.15 25.83 7.70
C VAL A 277 1.88 26.70 6.48
N PRO A 278 1.43 27.95 6.64
CA PRO A 278 1.15 28.82 5.50
C PRO A 278 2.45 29.39 4.91
N ASP A 279 2.40 29.73 3.62
CA ASP A 279 3.52 30.42 2.97
C ASP A 279 3.67 31.87 3.43
N ARG A 280 2.56 32.50 3.83
CA ARG A 280 2.49 33.87 4.32
C ARG A 280 1.89 33.93 5.72
N PRO A 281 2.20 34.97 6.53
CA PRO A 281 1.62 35.12 7.85
C PRO A 281 0.09 35.15 7.86
N TRP A 282 -0.50 34.66 8.95
CA TRP A 282 -1.96 34.60 9.12
C TRP A 282 -2.59 35.98 9.19
N THR A 283 -3.69 36.15 8.48
CA THR A 283 -4.60 37.29 8.61
C THR A 283 -5.64 36.96 9.68
N PRO A 284 -6.01 37.90 10.57
CA PRO A 284 -7.14 37.71 11.48
C PRO A 284 -8.42 37.35 10.72
N GLY A 285 -9.23 36.47 11.31
CA GLY A 285 -10.52 36.05 10.75
C GLY A 285 -10.74 34.54 10.75
N PRO A 286 -11.92 34.09 10.29
CA PRO A 286 -12.21 32.67 10.12
C PRO A 286 -11.36 32.08 9.00
N VAL A 287 -10.75 30.93 9.27
CA VAL A 287 -9.99 30.15 8.30
C VAL A 287 -10.76 28.86 8.01
N PRO A 288 -11.38 28.74 6.82
CA PRO A 288 -12.07 27.52 6.42
C PRO A 288 -11.07 26.41 6.07
N ILE A 289 -11.34 25.22 6.57
CA ILE A 289 -10.59 24.00 6.30
C ILE A 289 -11.56 23.04 5.62
N ALA A 290 -11.34 22.78 4.33
CA ALA A 290 -12.11 21.82 3.58
C ALA A 290 -11.66 20.39 3.94
N VAL A 291 -12.64 19.54 4.25
CA VAL A 291 -12.48 18.11 4.49
C VAL A 291 -13.20 17.35 3.38
N ASP A 292 -12.43 16.64 2.57
CA ASP A 292 -12.97 15.77 1.52
C ASP A 292 -13.73 14.58 2.14
N PRO A 293 -14.98 14.29 1.72
CA PRO A 293 -15.77 13.19 2.26
C PRO A 293 -15.15 11.79 2.07
N ALA A 294 -14.16 11.66 1.18
CA ALA A 294 -13.39 10.44 0.97
C ALA A 294 -12.29 10.20 2.04
N LEU A 295 -12.08 11.13 2.98
CA LEU A 295 -11.13 10.92 4.08
C LEU A 295 -11.55 9.76 4.96
N GLU A 296 -10.67 8.76 5.10
CA GLU A 296 -10.91 7.52 5.84
C GLU A 296 -10.09 7.41 7.14
N ASP A 297 -10.65 6.68 8.11
CA ASP A 297 -9.90 6.10 9.21
C ASP A 297 -9.16 4.82 8.80
N VAL A 298 -8.32 4.30 9.70
CA VAL A 298 -7.52 3.10 9.43
C VAL A 298 -8.36 1.81 9.24
N ALA A 299 -9.65 1.83 9.61
CA ALA A 299 -10.59 0.72 9.39
C ALA A 299 -11.44 0.91 8.11
N GLY A 300 -11.16 1.95 7.32
CA GLY A 300 -11.83 2.23 6.05
C GLY A 300 -13.17 2.95 6.18
N ASN A 301 -13.56 3.40 7.38
CA ASN A 301 -14.72 4.26 7.50
C ASN A 301 -14.34 5.65 7.02
N SER A 302 -15.10 6.23 6.10
CA SER A 302 -14.90 7.59 5.63
C SER A 302 -15.79 8.60 6.34
N VAL A 303 -15.57 9.88 6.06
CA VAL A 303 -16.50 10.95 6.44
C VAL A 303 -17.89 10.70 5.83
N ALA A 304 -17.94 10.17 4.61
CA ALA A 304 -19.20 9.88 3.91
C ALA A 304 -19.81 8.51 4.24
N ARG A 305 -19.04 7.47 4.57
CA ARG A 305 -19.52 6.07 4.56
C ARG A 305 -18.92 5.22 5.67
N VAL A 306 -19.71 4.28 6.18
CA VAL A 306 -19.23 3.21 7.07
C VAL A 306 -18.78 2.02 6.22
N PHE A 307 -17.62 1.44 6.50
CA PHE A 307 -17.05 0.37 5.68
C PHE A 307 -17.83 -0.95 5.79
N ASP A 308 -18.12 -1.35 7.03
CA ASP A 308 -18.92 -2.52 7.38
C ASP A 308 -20.23 -2.06 8.02
N ARG A 309 -21.07 -1.47 7.16
CA ARG A 309 -22.37 -0.87 7.48
C ARG A 309 -23.35 -1.91 8.04
N ASP A 310 -24.04 -1.54 9.10
CA ASP A 310 -25.26 -2.22 9.53
C ASP A 310 -26.47 -1.63 8.78
N LEU A 311 -27.16 -2.43 7.97
CA LEU A 311 -28.32 -1.97 7.20
C LEU A 311 -29.54 -1.63 8.07
N THR A 312 -29.54 -2.02 9.34
CA THR A 312 -30.61 -1.72 10.30
C THR A 312 -30.39 -0.40 11.04
N VAL A 313 -29.19 0.20 10.92
CA VAL A 313 -28.80 1.42 11.60
C VAL A 313 -28.78 2.58 10.61
N ALA A 314 -29.78 3.46 10.68
CA ALA A 314 -29.89 4.61 9.76
C ALA A 314 -28.67 5.55 9.84
N SER A 315 -28.00 5.64 10.98
CA SER A 315 -26.78 6.45 11.09
C SER A 315 -25.59 5.90 10.30
N ASP A 316 -25.67 4.68 9.76
CA ASP A 316 -24.65 4.11 8.87
C ASP A 316 -24.94 4.38 7.38
N ASP A 317 -26.08 4.98 7.05
CA ASP A 317 -26.40 5.38 5.68
C ASP A 317 -25.32 6.33 5.13
N PRO A 318 -24.95 6.20 3.84
CA PRO A 318 -23.98 7.08 3.22
C PRO A 318 -24.49 8.52 3.18
N LEU A 319 -23.61 9.48 3.45
CA LEU A 319 -23.89 10.89 3.19
C LEU A 319 -23.85 11.17 1.67
N ASP A 320 -24.46 12.26 1.25
CA ASP A 320 -24.40 12.71 -0.15
C ASP A 320 -22.94 13.11 -0.47
N PRO A 321 -22.35 12.62 -1.58
CA PRO A 321 -21.01 13.03 -2.01
C PRO A 321 -20.82 14.55 -2.20
N ALA A 322 -21.91 15.31 -2.39
CA ALA A 322 -21.87 16.77 -2.55
C ALA A 322 -21.59 17.54 -1.25
N ASP A 323 -21.66 16.88 -0.09
CA ASP A 323 -21.51 17.53 1.21
C ASP A 323 -20.04 17.76 1.58
N ALA A 324 -19.46 18.87 1.14
CA ALA A 324 -18.16 19.31 1.62
C ALA A 324 -18.25 19.67 3.11
N VAL A 325 -17.51 18.98 3.97
CA VAL A 325 -17.43 19.32 5.40
C VAL A 325 -16.39 20.42 5.58
N VAL A 326 -16.81 21.56 6.11
CA VAL A 326 -15.93 22.71 6.35
C VAL A 326 -15.77 22.94 7.85
N LEU A 327 -14.55 22.78 8.35
CA LEU A 327 -14.19 23.23 9.69
C LEU A 327 -13.73 24.69 9.63
N THR A 328 -13.86 25.41 10.74
CA THR A 328 -13.40 26.81 10.82
C THR A 328 -12.43 26.99 11.99
N ALA A 329 -11.25 27.54 11.72
CA ALA A 329 -10.32 27.98 12.76
C ALA A 329 -10.42 29.51 12.95
N PRO A 330 -10.65 30.02 14.17
CA PRO A 330 -10.69 31.45 14.41
C PRO A 330 -9.28 32.00 14.67
N VAL A 331 -8.67 32.66 13.67
CA VAL A 331 -7.41 33.39 13.88
C VAL A 331 -7.74 34.73 14.55
N ALA A 332 -7.44 34.85 15.84
CA ALA A 332 -7.66 36.09 16.57
C ALA A 332 -6.69 37.19 16.08
N ALA A 333 -7.17 38.42 15.99
CA ALA A 333 -6.29 39.58 15.90
C ALA A 333 -5.43 39.60 17.17
N GLY A 334 -4.11 39.69 17.02
CA GLY A 334 -3.25 39.89 18.18
C GLY A 334 -3.69 41.18 18.88
N ASP A 335 -3.75 41.16 20.21
CA ASP A 335 -3.89 42.38 20.98
C ASP A 335 -2.81 43.33 20.50
N SER A 336 -3.19 44.36 19.75
CA SER A 336 -2.29 45.48 19.53
C SER A 336 -2.03 46.00 20.93
N TYR A 337 -0.81 45.82 21.41
CA TYR A 337 -0.35 46.45 22.62
C TYR A 337 -0.55 47.95 22.38
N ALA A 338 -1.68 48.47 22.86
CA ALA A 338 -1.94 49.88 22.91
C ALA A 338 -0.92 50.41 23.88
N ALA A 339 0.22 50.84 23.35
CA ALA A 339 1.11 51.75 24.02
C ALA A 339 0.34 53.07 24.23
N ARG A 340 -0.59 53.07 25.19
CA ARG A 340 -0.93 54.24 25.96
C ARG A 340 0.27 54.50 26.86
N HIS A 341 1.35 55.01 26.28
CA HIS A 341 2.22 55.86 27.04
C HIS A 341 1.50 57.20 27.16
N GLU A 342 0.87 57.38 28.32
CA GLU A 342 0.75 58.69 28.93
C GLU A 342 2.15 59.33 28.99
N ARG A 343 2.35 60.35 28.16
CA ARG A 343 2.88 61.66 28.56
C ARG A 343 2.86 62.63 27.39
#